data_AF-A0A8S1BSW6-F1
#
_entry.id   AF-A0A8S1BSW6-F1
#
_cell.length_a   1.000
_cell.length_b   1.000
_cell.length_c   1.000
_cell.angle_alpha   90.00
_cell.angle_beta   90.00
_cell.angle_gamma   90.00
#
_symmetry.space_group_name_H-M   'P 1'
#
loop_
_entity.id
_entity.type
_entity.pdbx_description
1 polymer ?
#
loop_
_entity_poly.entity_id
_entity_poly.type
_entity_poly.pdbx_seq_one_letter_code
_entity_poly.pdbx_strand_id
1 'polypeptide(L)'
;MRVNEKFNPDRSFHTGYEINRRIVFVMRLLGVAREGINIFCGLMDISQGLAKTTYDQIVQHLYTASKTMFESVCKKAVEEEKELNIQNERPADRFKVSGDGSWKKRGYTSLYGVTTLIGYYSGKVIDLNVKSGYCHTCTIKKKHIERRRV
;
A
#
# COMPACT_ATOMS: atom_id res chain seq x y z
N MET A 1 -18.52 -11.34 -15.37
CA MET A 1 -17.18 -11.83 -14.96
C MET A 1 -17.16 -11.90 -13.43
N ARG A 2 -17.34 -13.09 -12.85
CA ARG A 2 -17.36 -13.28 -11.38
C ARG A 2 -15.91 -13.36 -10.91
N VAL A 3 -15.46 -12.41 -10.09
CA VAL A 3 -14.20 -12.53 -9.35
C VAL A 3 -14.43 -13.50 -8.21
N ASN A 4 -14.20 -14.79 -8.48
CA ASN A 4 -14.17 -15.85 -7.48
C ASN A 4 -12.74 -16.43 -7.41
N GLU A 5 -11.76 -15.58 -7.10
CA GLU A 5 -10.51 -16.05 -6.50
C GLU A 5 -10.64 -15.84 -5.00
N LYS A 6 -11.05 -16.91 -4.31
CA LYS A 6 -10.95 -17.00 -2.86
C LYS A 6 -9.48 -16.89 -2.50
N PHE A 7 -9.11 -15.78 -1.87
CA PHE A 7 -7.87 -15.67 -1.11
C PHE A 7 -7.83 -16.81 -0.09
N ASN A 8 -7.09 -17.88 -0.40
CA ASN A 8 -6.94 -19.04 0.49
C ASN A 8 -5.49 -19.05 1.00
N PRO A 9 -5.20 -18.39 2.14
CA PRO A 9 -3.93 -18.53 2.80
C PRO A 9 -3.85 -19.94 3.37
N ASP A 10 -2.80 -20.64 2.99
CA ASP A 10 -2.53 -22.05 3.22
C ASP A 10 -2.81 -22.53 4.66
N ARG A 11 -3.35 -23.75 4.78
CA ARG A 11 -3.70 -24.40 6.05
C ARG A 11 -2.45 -25.02 6.67
N SER A 12 -2.12 -24.58 7.90
CA SER A 12 -1.82 -25.40 9.10
C SER A 12 -0.67 -24.89 9.99
N PHE A 13 -0.75 -23.72 10.63
CA PHE A 13 0.10 -23.40 11.80
C PHE A 13 -0.65 -22.46 12.76
N HIS A 14 -0.70 -22.80 14.06
CA HIS A 14 -1.29 -22.06 15.19
C HIS A 14 -1.87 -20.65 14.87
N THR A 15 -3.19 -20.59 14.67
CA THR A 15 -3.92 -19.46 14.07
C THR A 15 -4.23 -18.29 15.00
N GLY A 16 -3.74 -18.28 16.25
CA GLY A 16 -4.04 -17.23 17.24
C GLY A 16 -3.64 -15.81 16.77
N TYR A 17 -2.60 -15.69 15.94
CA TYR A 17 -2.11 -14.40 15.44
C TYR A 17 -2.79 -13.94 14.15
N GLU A 18 -3.61 -14.79 13.52
CA GLU A 18 -4.26 -14.43 12.25
C GLU A 18 -5.33 -13.35 12.45
N ILE A 19 -6.09 -13.44 13.54
CA ILE A 19 -7.12 -12.46 13.87
C ILE A 19 -6.53 -11.05 14.02
N ASN A 20 -5.33 -10.96 14.62
CA ASN A 20 -4.60 -9.70 14.76
C ASN A 20 -4.21 -9.13 13.39
N ARG A 21 -3.81 -9.96 12.42
CA ARG A 21 -3.52 -9.48 11.06
C ARG A 21 -4.77 -8.99 10.35
N ARG A 22 -5.88 -9.74 10.46
CA ARG A 22 -7.16 -9.40 9.82
C ARG A 22 -7.76 -8.11 10.39
N ILE A 23 -7.79 -7.94 11.72
CA ILE A 23 -8.33 -6.73 12.34
C ILE A 23 -7.48 -5.50 11.99
N VAL A 24 -6.14 -5.62 11.96
CA VAL A 24 -5.25 -4.54 11.50
C VAL A 24 -5.54 -4.16 10.06
N PHE A 25 -5.71 -5.15 9.17
CA PHE A 25 -6.05 -4.89 7.77
C PHE A 25 -7.37 -4.14 7.63
N VAL A 26 -8.45 -4.62 8.27
CA VAL A 26 -9.78 -4.01 8.20
C VAL A 26 -9.77 -2.59 8.78
N MET A 27 -9.20 -2.39 9.97
CA MET A 27 -9.16 -1.08 10.61
C MET A 27 -8.31 -0.06 9.84
N ARG A 28 -7.34 -0.52 9.03
CA ARG A 28 -6.62 0.34 8.07
C ARG A 28 -7.47 0.71 6.86
N LEU A 29 -8.27 -0.21 6.32
CA LEU A 29 -9.21 0.10 5.23
C LEU A 29 -10.25 1.14 5.67
N LEU A 30 -10.69 1.09 6.93
CA LEU A 30 -11.59 2.07 7.54
C LEU A 30 -10.92 3.42 7.85
N GLY A 31 -9.59 3.51 7.76
CA GLY A 31 -8.85 4.75 8.05
C GLY A 31 -8.68 5.08 9.54
N VAL A 32 -9.07 4.19 10.46
CA VAL A 32 -8.98 4.40 11.92
C VAL A 32 -7.72 3.79 12.55
N ALA A 33 -7.07 2.86 11.84
CA ALA A 33 -5.77 2.30 12.22
C ALA A 33 -5.74 1.70 13.64
N ARG A 34 -4.59 1.81 14.34
CA ARG A 34 -4.37 1.21 15.67
C ARG A 34 -5.32 1.75 16.74
N GLU A 35 -5.59 3.05 16.76
CA GLU A 35 -6.47 3.62 17.77
C GLU A 35 -7.92 3.15 17.61
N GLY A 36 -8.36 2.93 16.38
CA GLY A 36 -9.65 2.27 16.13
C GLY A 36 -9.72 0.85 16.72
N ILE A 37 -8.62 0.09 16.65
CA ILE A 37 -8.53 -1.25 17.27
C ILE A 37 -8.65 -1.13 18.79
N ASN A 38 -7.92 -0.20 19.41
CA ASN A 38 -7.94 -0.02 20.86
C ASN A 38 -9.34 0.35 21.37
N ILE A 39 -10.01 1.29 20.69
CA ILE A 39 -11.39 1.69 21.01
C ILE A 39 -12.34 0.51 20.84
N PHE A 40 -12.26 -0.20 19.70
CA PHE A 40 -13.11 -1.36 19.43
C PHE A 40 -12.95 -2.46 20.48
N CYS A 41 -11.72 -2.83 20.80
CA CYS A 41 -11.43 -3.86 21.80
C CYS A 41 -11.91 -3.45 23.20
N GLY A 42 -11.79 -2.18 23.56
CA GLY A 42 -12.30 -1.64 24.81
C GLY A 42 -13.83 -1.63 24.90
N LEU A 43 -14.53 -1.25 23.82
CA LEU A 43 -16.00 -1.26 23.76
C LEU A 43 -16.59 -2.66 23.80
N MET A 44 -15.87 -3.64 23.24
CA MET A 44 -16.29 -5.04 23.20
C MET A 44 -15.87 -5.85 24.43
N ASP A 45 -15.15 -5.24 25.38
CA ASP A 45 -14.55 -5.90 26.55
C ASP A 45 -13.69 -7.13 26.20
N ILE A 46 -12.94 -7.06 25.10
CA ILE A 46 -12.10 -8.17 24.59
C ILE A 46 -10.67 -8.06 25.11
N SER A 47 -10.08 -6.86 25.05
CA SER A 47 -8.70 -6.59 25.44
C SER A 47 -8.40 -5.09 25.44
N GLN A 48 -7.20 -4.69 25.87
CA GLN A 48 -6.70 -3.31 25.77
C GLN A 48 -6.25 -2.91 24.35
N GLY A 49 -6.51 -3.75 23.34
CA GLY A 49 -6.08 -3.52 21.96
C GLY A 49 -4.71 -4.10 21.65
N LEU A 50 -3.98 -3.47 20.71
CA LEU A 50 -2.70 -3.97 20.22
C LEU A 50 -1.50 -3.12 20.69
N ALA A 51 -0.44 -3.80 21.13
CA ALA A 51 0.84 -3.18 21.36
C ALA A 51 1.37 -2.52 20.08
N LYS A 52 2.03 -1.37 20.21
CA LYS A 52 2.53 -0.59 19.07
C LYS A 52 3.48 -1.41 18.20
N THR A 53 4.41 -2.12 18.83
CA THR A 53 5.40 -2.97 18.16
C THR A 53 4.74 -4.07 17.32
N THR A 54 3.76 -4.76 17.89
CA THR A 54 2.98 -5.79 17.17
C THR A 54 2.21 -5.21 16.00
N TYR A 55 1.54 -4.07 16.20
CA TYR A 55 0.84 -3.37 15.12
C TYR A 55 1.80 -3.01 13.99
N ASP A 56 2.95 -2.40 14.31
CA ASP A 56 3.94 -1.98 13.33
C ASP A 56 4.50 -3.18 12.56
N GLN A 57 4.80 -4.30 13.23
CA GLN A 57 5.23 -5.55 12.59
C GLN A 57 4.19 -6.09 11.60
N ILE A 58 2.91 -6.10 12.00
CA ILE A 58 1.82 -6.55 11.12
C ILE A 58 1.69 -5.61 9.91
N VAL A 59 1.78 -4.30 10.12
CA VAL A 59 1.73 -3.32 9.03
C VAL A 59 2.89 -3.52 8.05
N GLN A 60 4.10 -3.79 8.54
CA GLN A 60 5.24 -4.11 7.67
C GLN A 60 5.00 -5.39 6.87
N HIS A 61 4.47 -6.44 7.50
CA HIS A 61 4.12 -7.67 6.80
C HIS A 61 3.08 -7.42 5.69
N LEU A 62 2.02 -6.66 5.99
CA LEU A 62 0.99 -6.30 5.00
C LEU A 62 1.58 -5.48 3.85
N TYR A 63 2.49 -4.55 4.14
CA TYR A 63 3.17 -3.74 3.13
C TYR A 63 4.03 -4.62 2.21
N THR A 64 4.88 -5.48 2.78
CA THR A 64 5.73 -6.39 2.01
C THR A 64 4.90 -7.30 1.12
N ALA A 65 3.86 -7.93 1.67
CA ALA A 65 2.97 -8.79 0.89
C ALA A 65 2.29 -8.04 -0.26
N SER A 66 1.75 -6.85 0.01
CA SER A 66 1.10 -6.01 -1.00
C SER A 66 2.06 -5.57 -2.09
N LYS A 67 3.29 -5.21 -1.72
CA LYS A 67 4.36 -4.83 -2.66
C LYS A 67 4.72 -5.98 -3.59
N THR A 68 4.96 -7.17 -3.05
CA THR A 68 5.31 -8.35 -3.86
C THR A 68 4.18 -8.76 -4.79
N MET A 69 2.91 -8.72 -4.33
CA MET A 69 1.77 -8.97 -5.19
C MET A 69 1.68 -7.93 -6.33
N PHE A 70 1.84 -6.64 -6.00
CA PHE A 70 1.82 -5.56 -6.98
C PHE A 70 2.91 -5.73 -8.04
N GLU A 71 4.15 -6.02 -7.65
CA GLU A 71 5.26 -6.29 -8.58
C GLU A 71 4.95 -7.46 -9.52
N SER A 72 4.33 -8.53 -9.01
CA SER A 72 3.92 -9.69 -9.82
C SER A 72 2.82 -9.32 -10.84
N VAL A 73 1.83 -8.53 -10.41
CA VAL A 73 0.74 -8.05 -11.29
C VAL A 73 1.28 -7.10 -12.37
N CYS A 74 2.15 -6.15 -12.00
CA CYS A 74 2.73 -5.22 -12.96
C CYS A 74 3.63 -5.94 -13.98
N LYS A 75 4.41 -6.94 -13.58
CA LYS A 75 5.17 -7.77 -14.53
C LYS A 75 4.26 -8.42 -15.57
N LYS A 76 3.14 -9.00 -15.14
CA LYS A 76 2.15 -9.58 -16.07
C LYS A 76 1.55 -8.53 -16.99
N ALA A 77 1.19 -7.37 -16.46
CA ALA A 77 0.66 -6.25 -17.26
C ALA A 77 1.69 -5.74 -18.29
N VAL A 78 2.97 -5.70 -17.94
CA VAL A 78 4.05 -5.32 -18.86
C VAL A 78 4.22 -6.34 -19.98
N GLU A 79 4.21 -7.64 -19.69
CA GLU A 79 4.31 -8.67 -20.75
C GLU A 79 3.11 -8.61 -21.70
N GLU A 80 1.90 -8.41 -21.17
CA GLU A 80 0.71 -8.23 -22.00
C GLU A 80 0.79 -6.97 -22.88
N GLU A 81 1.31 -5.85 -22.35
CA GLU A 81 1.54 -4.64 -23.15
C GLU A 81 2.57 -4.88 -24.26
N LYS A 82 3.62 -5.69 -24.02
CA LYS A 82 4.58 -6.07 -25.07
C LYS A 82 3.92 -6.85 -26.19
N GLU A 83 3.11 -7.85 -25.85
CA GLU A 83 2.37 -8.65 -26.82
C GLU A 83 1.43 -7.77 -27.67
N LEU A 84 0.68 -6.88 -27.02
CA LEU A 84 -0.21 -5.94 -27.70
C LEU A 84 0.56 -4.94 -28.56
N ASN A 85 1.75 -4.49 -28.15
CA ASN A 85 2.62 -3.64 -28.95
C ASN A 85 3.01 -4.34 -30.27
N ILE A 86 3.44 -5.60 -30.21
CA ILE A 86 3.83 -6.39 -31.39
C ILE A 86 2.62 -6.55 -32.33
N GLN A 87 1.43 -6.85 -31.78
CA GLN A 87 0.19 -6.97 -32.56
C GLN A 87 -0.20 -5.67 -33.27
N ASN A 88 0.21 -4.52 -32.74
CA ASN A 88 -0.02 -3.20 -33.33
C ASN A 88 1.20 -2.67 -34.11
N GLU A 89 2.05 -3.57 -34.61
CA GLU A 89 3.22 -3.26 -35.45
C GLU A 89 4.25 -2.31 -34.79
N ARG A 90 4.38 -2.39 -33.46
CA ARG A 90 5.33 -1.60 -32.69
C ARG A 90 6.37 -2.49 -31.98
N PRO A 91 7.61 -1.99 -31.79
CA PRO A 91 8.60 -2.70 -31.01
C PRO A 91 8.11 -3.02 -29.59
N ALA A 92 8.34 -4.24 -29.14
CA ALA A 92 7.87 -4.74 -27.85
C ALA A 92 8.34 -3.86 -26.67
N ASP A 93 9.54 -3.30 -26.74
CA ASP A 93 10.18 -2.49 -25.71
C ASP A 93 9.82 -0.99 -25.73
N ARG A 94 9.09 -0.52 -26.75
CA ARG A 94 8.70 0.89 -26.90
C ARG A 94 7.25 1.13 -26.51
N PHE A 95 7.01 1.21 -25.20
CA PHE A 95 5.67 1.44 -24.67
C PHE A 95 5.17 2.87 -24.93
N LYS A 96 3.93 2.98 -25.39
CA LYS A 96 3.11 4.19 -25.23
C LYS A 96 2.38 4.05 -23.92
N VAL A 97 2.46 5.09 -23.08
CA VAL A 97 1.87 5.05 -21.74
C VAL A 97 1.05 6.31 -21.51
N SER A 98 0.00 6.18 -20.70
CA SER A 98 -0.66 7.30 -20.05
C SER A 98 -0.21 7.35 -18.58
N GLY A 99 -0.25 8.53 -17.97
CA GLY A 99 0.11 8.70 -16.57
C GLY A 99 -1.00 9.44 -15.84
N ASP A 100 -1.36 8.95 -14.66
CA ASP A 100 -2.27 9.64 -13.74
C ASP A 100 -1.64 9.70 -12.35
N GLY A 101 -2.05 10.66 -11.53
CA GLY A 101 -1.50 10.83 -10.20
C GLY A 101 -2.40 11.63 -9.29
N SER A 102 -2.22 11.42 -7.99
CA SER A 102 -3.01 12.09 -6.98
C SER A 102 -2.14 12.52 -5.80
N TRP A 103 -2.61 13.56 -5.11
CA TRP A 103 -2.00 14.10 -3.91
C TRP A 103 -2.78 13.64 -2.69
N LYS A 104 -2.08 13.38 -1.59
CA LYS A 104 -2.74 13.00 -0.32
C LYS A 104 -3.75 14.06 0.18
N LYS A 105 -3.52 15.33 -0.13
CA LYS A 105 -4.40 16.46 0.25
C LYS A 105 -4.77 17.28 -0.98
N ARG A 106 -6.00 17.79 -1.01
CA ARG A 106 -6.47 18.75 -2.02
C ARG A 106 -5.78 20.11 -1.84
N GLY A 107 -5.55 20.83 -2.93
CA GLY A 107 -5.06 22.23 -2.91
C GLY A 107 -3.54 22.39 -2.93
N TYR A 108 -2.80 21.50 -3.61
CA TYR A 108 -1.35 21.62 -3.87
C TYR A 108 -0.42 21.76 -2.64
N THR A 109 -0.92 21.54 -1.42
CA THR A 109 -0.15 21.61 -0.16
C THR A 109 0.35 20.25 0.33
N SER A 110 0.16 19.20 -0.47
CA SER A 110 0.55 17.85 -0.07
C SER A 110 2.04 17.61 -0.27
N LEU A 111 2.70 17.13 0.79
CA LEU A 111 4.08 16.61 0.70
C LEU A 111 4.13 15.16 0.23
N TYR A 112 2.99 14.55 -0.07
CA TYR A 112 2.87 13.16 -0.52
C TYR A 112 2.07 13.11 -1.81
N GLY A 113 2.63 12.45 -2.82
CA GLY A 113 1.99 12.19 -4.11
C GLY A 113 2.18 10.75 -4.52
N VAL A 114 1.23 10.24 -5.30
CA VAL A 114 1.33 8.95 -5.99
C VAL A 114 1.12 9.20 -7.49
N THR A 115 1.88 8.49 -8.31
CA THR A 115 1.76 8.53 -9.77
C THR A 115 1.76 7.10 -10.28
N THR A 116 0.87 6.80 -11.20
CA THR A 116 0.74 5.51 -11.88
C THR A 116 0.96 5.68 -13.37
N LEU A 117 1.66 4.73 -13.97
CA LEU A 117 1.78 4.60 -15.42
C LEU A 117 0.85 3.48 -15.90
N ILE A 118 0.14 3.75 -16.98
CA ILE A 118 -0.89 2.89 -17.56
C ILE A 118 -0.48 2.57 -19.00
N GLY A 119 -0.43 1.28 -19.35
CA GLY A 119 -0.17 0.81 -20.71
C GLY A 119 -1.29 1.27 -21.65
N TYR A 120 -0.92 1.75 -22.84
CA TYR A 120 -1.87 2.33 -23.77
C TYR A 120 -2.82 1.28 -24.36
N TYR A 121 -2.31 0.10 -24.71
CA TYR A 121 -3.12 -0.95 -25.32
C TYR A 121 -3.81 -1.83 -24.28
N SER A 122 -3.11 -2.22 -23.21
CA SER A 122 -3.68 -3.05 -22.14
C SER A 122 -4.65 -2.31 -21.23
N GLY A 123 -4.51 -0.99 -21.11
CA GLY A 123 -5.25 -0.18 -20.15
C GLY A 123 -4.92 -0.51 -18.68
N LYS A 124 -3.83 -1.24 -18.43
CA LYS A 124 -3.43 -1.73 -17.11
C LYS A 124 -2.31 -0.87 -16.51
N VAL A 125 -2.27 -0.82 -15.18
CA VAL A 125 -1.18 -0.16 -14.45
C VAL A 125 0.09 -1.01 -14.59
N ILE A 126 1.12 -0.43 -15.20
CA ILE A 126 2.43 -1.08 -15.44
C ILE A 126 3.50 -0.65 -14.44
N ASP A 127 3.33 0.54 -13.81
CA ASP A 127 4.22 1.04 -12.77
C ASP A 127 3.50 1.99 -11.82
N LEU A 128 3.98 2.09 -10.58
CA LEU A 128 3.51 3.01 -9.56
C LEU A 128 4.69 3.59 -8.77
N ASN A 129 4.70 4.91 -8.63
CA ASN A 129 5.70 5.62 -7.86
C ASN A 129 5.04 6.47 -6.76
N VAL A 130 5.52 6.33 -5.53
CA VAL A 130 5.14 7.19 -4.40
C VAL A 130 6.25 8.19 -4.14
N LYS A 131 5.92 9.48 -4.22
CA LYS A 131 6.84 10.58 -3.91
C LYS A 131 6.49 11.21 -2.56
N SER A 132 7.51 11.48 -1.76
CA SER A 132 7.39 12.18 -0.49
C SER A 132 8.42 13.30 -0.40
N GLY A 133 7.95 14.53 -0.23
CA GLY A 133 8.77 15.66 0.23
C GLY A 133 8.88 15.74 1.76
N TYR A 134 8.24 14.83 2.49
CA TYR A 134 8.29 14.77 3.95
C TYR A 134 9.25 13.69 4.44
N CYS A 135 10.09 14.05 5.41
CA CYS A 135 10.89 13.10 6.17
C CYS A 135 10.58 13.25 7.68
N HIS A 136 10.07 12.16 8.28
CA HIS A 136 9.69 12.15 9.69
C HIS A 136 10.92 12.35 10.59
N THR A 137 12.02 11.67 10.29
CA THR A 137 13.29 11.77 11.01
C THR A 137 13.83 13.20 10.99
N CYS A 138 13.78 13.89 9.84
CA CYS A 138 14.19 15.29 9.75
C CYS A 138 13.30 16.19 10.62
N THR A 139 12.00 15.93 10.66
CA THR A 139 11.06 16.70 11.48
C THR A 139 11.34 16.52 12.98
N ILE A 140 11.61 15.29 13.43
CA ILE A 140 11.98 15.01 14.82
C ILE A 140 13.29 15.71 15.18
N LYS A 141 14.31 15.59 14.32
CA LYS A 141 15.64 16.18 14.58
C LYS A 141 15.58 17.70 14.67
N LYS A 142 14.80 18.37 13.82
CA LYS A 142 14.57 19.83 13.89
C LYS A 142 13.97 20.25 15.23
N LYS A 143 12.90 19.58 15.68
CA LYS A 143 12.26 19.85 16.98
C LYS A 143 13.23 19.70 18.15
N HIS A 144 14.10 18.69 18.10
CA HIS A 144 15.09 18.47 19.13
C HIS A 144 16.19 19.54 19.14
N ILE A 145 16.62 20.04 17.98
CA ILE A 145 17.57 21.17 17.89
C ILE A 145 16.94 22.46 18.43
N GLU A 146 15.69 22.75 18.06
CA GLU A 146 14.96 23.94 18.51
C GLU A 146 14.77 23.96 20.04
N ARG A 147 14.44 22.81 20.64
CA ARG A 147 14.32 22.66 22.10
C ARG A 147 15.63 22.82 22.86
N ARG A 148 16.79 22.67 22.22
CA ARG A 148 18.11 22.87 22.83
C ARG A 148 18.62 24.31 22.74
N ARG A 149 17.91 25.17 21.99
CA ARG A 149 18.24 26.60 21.84
C ARG A 149 17.45 27.50 22.80
N VAL A 150 16.51 26.93 23.54
CA VAL A 150 15.78 27.54 24.65
C VAL A 150 16.38 26.99 25.94
#